data_AF-A0A7V4G0A8-F1
#
_entry.id   AF-A0A7V4G0A8-F1
#
_cell.length_a   1.000
_cell.length_b   1.000
_cell.length_c   1.000
_cell.angle_alpha   90.00
_cell.angle_beta   90.00
_cell.angle_gamma   90.00
#
_symmetry.space_group_name_H-M   'P 1'
#
loop_
_entity.id
_entity.type
_entity.pdbx_description
1 polymer ?
#
loop_
_entity_poly.entity_id
_entity_poly.type
_entity_poly.pdbx_seq_one_letter_code
_entity_poly.pdbx_strand_id
1 'polypeptide(L)'
;MIPGGAVAGDADGTAVEMNPGQLGVLTGFSSALVVDHWGRDVRRPGRGGGLMLGTPLAFGIALGAGFHWLRPTQPATVRDYQKMQLGLGIRLGRGAGLGVAWEHIFGAGADTTNSLTLGLGLRLAPFMAVGLAVRDVGRPRL
;
A
#
# COMPACT_ATOMS: atom_id res chain seq x y z
N MET A 1 -3.47 -3.02 5.64
CA MET A 1 -2.56 -2.08 6.32
C MET A 1 -1.41 -2.87 6.86
N ILE A 2 -0.27 -2.87 6.17
CA ILE A 2 0.98 -3.39 6.71
C ILE A 2 1.33 -2.59 7.98
N PRO A 3 1.39 -3.23 9.16
CA PRO A 3 1.77 -2.55 10.38
C PRO A 3 3.23 -2.07 10.29
N GLY A 4 3.46 -0.77 10.40
CA GLY A 4 4.82 -0.22 10.57
C GLY A 4 5.72 -0.24 9.34
N GLY A 5 5.19 -0.36 8.13
CA GLY A 5 6.00 -0.23 6.91
C GLY A 5 6.57 1.19 6.77
N ALA A 6 7.74 1.32 6.13
CA ALA A 6 8.35 2.63 5.87
C ALA A 6 7.76 3.29 4.62
N VAL A 7 7.39 4.57 4.73
CA VAL A 7 6.96 5.39 3.57
C VAL A 7 8.11 5.64 2.58
N ALA A 8 9.35 5.64 3.10
CA ALA A 8 10.60 5.69 2.34
C ALA A 8 11.30 4.32 2.34
N GLY A 9 10.53 3.24 2.23
CA GLY A 9 11.07 1.88 2.11
C GLY A 9 11.62 1.58 0.72
N ASP A 10 12.02 0.33 0.51
CA ASP A 10 12.45 -0.12 -0.81
C ASP A 10 11.30 -0.09 -1.83
N ALA A 11 11.70 0.04 -3.09
CA ALA A 11 10.80 -0.09 -4.21
C ALA A 11 10.51 -1.58 -4.43
N ASP A 12 9.43 -2.07 -3.82
CA ASP A 12 8.99 -3.46 -3.91
C ASP A 12 7.45 -3.55 -4.00
N GLY A 13 6.90 -4.77 -3.98
CA GLY A 13 5.45 -4.99 -4.05
C GLY A 13 4.67 -4.27 -2.94
N THR A 14 5.25 -4.06 -1.75
CA THR A 14 4.59 -3.35 -0.65
C THR A 14 4.40 -1.87 -0.91
N ALA A 15 5.12 -1.29 -1.89
CA ALA A 15 4.98 0.11 -2.28
C ALA A 15 3.54 0.49 -2.67
N VAL A 16 2.75 -0.45 -3.22
CA VAL A 16 1.34 -0.21 -3.54
C VAL A 16 0.52 0.24 -2.32
N GLU A 17 0.86 -0.25 -1.12
CA GLU A 17 0.22 0.15 0.12
C GLU A 17 1.01 1.20 0.90
N MET A 18 2.34 1.16 0.86
CA MET A 18 3.18 2.01 1.71
C MET A 18 3.41 3.41 1.12
N ASN A 19 3.74 3.47 -0.17
CA ASN A 19 3.96 4.71 -0.90
C ASN A 19 3.96 4.39 -2.41
N PRO A 20 2.86 4.67 -3.15
CA PRO A 20 2.79 4.36 -4.56
C PRO A 20 3.81 5.13 -5.40
N GLY A 21 4.41 6.21 -4.88
CA GLY A 21 5.53 6.90 -5.52
C GLY A 21 6.77 6.02 -5.70
N GLN A 22 6.97 5.03 -4.83
CA GLN A 22 8.08 4.07 -4.94
C GLN A 22 7.87 3.07 -6.08
N LEU A 23 6.64 2.86 -6.57
CA LEU A 23 6.39 2.05 -7.77
C LEU A 23 7.10 2.65 -8.99
N GLY A 24 7.18 3.98 -9.08
CA GLY A 24 7.86 4.66 -10.19
C GLY A 24 9.37 4.42 -10.27
N VAL A 25 9.99 3.91 -9.20
CA VAL A 25 11.43 3.56 -9.17
C VAL A 25 11.65 2.05 -9.03
N LEU A 26 10.61 1.25 -9.21
CA LEU A 26 10.68 -0.21 -9.22
C LEU A 26 11.53 -0.68 -10.42
N THR A 27 12.55 -1.50 -10.14
CA THR A 27 13.50 -1.96 -11.17
C THR A 27 13.15 -3.33 -11.76
N GLY A 28 12.26 -4.08 -11.13
CA GLY A 28 11.84 -5.41 -11.58
C GLY A 28 10.54 -5.86 -10.93
N PHE A 29 10.01 -6.98 -11.38
CA PHE A 29 8.85 -7.60 -10.74
C PHE A 29 9.15 -7.89 -9.27
N SER A 30 8.18 -7.61 -8.41
CA SER A 30 8.27 -7.85 -6.97
C SER A 30 6.94 -8.37 -6.44
N SER A 31 7.02 -9.30 -5.50
CA SER A 31 5.87 -9.85 -4.80
C SER A 31 6.17 -9.91 -3.31
N ALA A 32 5.19 -9.52 -2.50
CA ALA A 32 5.32 -9.51 -1.06
C ALA A 32 4.08 -10.15 -0.43
N LEU A 33 4.30 -11.14 0.43
CA LEU A 33 3.28 -11.73 1.28
C LEU A 33 3.54 -11.27 2.71
N VAL A 34 2.56 -10.61 3.31
CA VAL A 34 2.62 -10.15 4.70
C VAL A 34 1.58 -10.91 5.49
N VAL A 35 1.98 -11.48 6.62
CA VAL A 35 1.11 -12.20 7.53
C VAL A 35 1.35 -11.68 8.93
N ASP A 36 0.28 -11.18 9.55
CA ASP A 36 0.24 -10.81 10.96
C ASP A 36 -0.58 -11.88 11.70
N HIS A 37 0.12 -12.66 12.53
CA HIS A 37 -0.45 -13.75 13.33
C HIS A 37 -0.50 -13.45 14.84
N TRP A 38 -0.77 -12.20 15.23
CA TRP A 38 -1.00 -11.91 16.65
C TRP A 38 -2.25 -12.61 17.21
N GLY A 39 -2.18 -13.02 18.48
CA GLY A 39 -3.30 -13.59 19.24
C GLY A 39 -4.51 -12.66 19.31
N ARG A 40 -5.70 -13.21 19.57
CA ARG A 40 -6.97 -12.44 19.62
C ARG A 40 -7.01 -11.37 20.71
N ASP A 41 -6.17 -11.53 21.73
CA ASP A 41 -6.11 -10.62 22.88
C ASP A 41 -5.27 -9.36 22.58
N VAL A 42 -4.50 -9.36 21.49
CA VAL A 42 -3.69 -8.22 21.08
C VAL A 42 -4.52 -7.31 20.19
N ARG A 43 -4.79 -6.09 20.66
CA ARG A 43 -5.54 -5.07 19.91
C ARG A 43 -4.71 -4.55 18.74
N ARG A 44 -5.12 -4.90 17.51
CA ARG A 44 -4.49 -4.48 16.26
C ARG A 44 -5.56 -4.14 15.21
N PRO A 45 -5.43 -2.99 14.52
CA PRO A 45 -6.34 -2.63 13.43
C PRO A 45 -6.06 -3.41 12.14
N GLY A 46 -4.83 -3.93 11.97
CA GLY A 46 -4.34 -4.53 10.72
C GLY A 46 -4.03 -6.02 10.78
N ARG A 47 -4.54 -6.77 11.79
CA ARG A 47 -4.30 -8.21 11.88
C ARG A 47 -4.87 -8.93 10.67
N GLY A 48 -4.15 -9.90 10.12
CA GLY A 48 -4.58 -10.66 8.95
C GLY A 48 -3.41 -10.94 8.01
N GLY A 49 -3.66 -10.92 6.72
CA GLY A 49 -2.60 -11.02 5.73
C GLY A 49 -2.90 -10.26 4.46
N GLY A 50 -1.88 -10.12 3.63
CA GLY A 50 -2.01 -9.49 2.33
C GLY A 50 -0.93 -9.94 1.35
N LEU A 51 -1.33 -10.08 0.10
CA LEU A 51 -0.45 -10.31 -1.03
C LEU A 51 -0.39 -9.03 -1.85
N MET A 52 0.82 -8.59 -2.17
CA MET A 52 1.05 -7.41 -2.99
C MET A 52 2.04 -7.74 -4.11
N LEU A 53 1.80 -7.15 -5.27
CA LEU A 53 2.57 -7.31 -6.49
C LEU A 53 2.94 -5.93 -7.02
N GLY A 54 4.13 -5.81 -7.56
CA GLY A 54 4.61 -4.65 -8.30
C GLY A 54 5.30 -5.12 -9.57
N THR A 55 5.03 -4.46 -10.69
CA THR A 55 5.72 -4.76 -11.95
C THR A 55 6.03 -3.48 -12.71
N PRO A 56 7.29 -3.22 -13.09
CA PRO A 56 7.60 -2.16 -14.01
C PRO A 56 7.13 -2.56 -15.41
N LEU A 57 6.54 -1.60 -16.11
CA LEU A 57 6.16 -1.68 -17.50
C LEU A 57 7.10 -0.81 -18.36
N ALA A 58 6.79 -0.73 -19.65
CA ALA A 58 7.49 0.14 -20.58
C ALA A 58 7.30 1.63 -20.23
N PHE A 59 8.16 2.48 -20.80
CA PHE A 59 8.07 3.94 -20.74
C PHE A 59 8.10 4.54 -19.32
N GLY A 60 8.67 3.83 -18.35
CA GLY A 60 8.76 4.34 -16.97
C GLY A 60 7.47 4.27 -16.19
N ILE A 61 6.51 3.48 -16.65
CA ILE A 61 5.28 3.18 -15.91
C ILE A 61 5.53 1.94 -15.05
N ALA A 62 4.89 1.85 -13.88
CA ALA A 62 4.82 0.64 -13.08
C ALA A 62 3.40 0.44 -12.57
N LEU A 63 2.98 -0.82 -12.45
CA LEU A 63 1.70 -1.17 -11.85
C LEU A 63 1.91 -1.88 -10.53
N GLY A 64 1.01 -1.64 -9.59
CA GLY A 64 0.90 -2.34 -8.32
C GLY A 64 -0.48 -2.95 -8.16
N ALA A 65 -0.56 -4.10 -7.50
CA ALA A 65 -1.82 -4.70 -7.08
C ALA A 65 -1.67 -5.24 -5.67
N GLY A 66 -2.71 -5.10 -4.85
CA GLY A 66 -2.71 -5.60 -3.48
C GLY A 66 -4.06 -6.20 -3.12
N PHE A 67 -4.03 -7.32 -2.40
CA PHE A 67 -5.22 -7.90 -1.81
C PHE A 67 -4.93 -8.26 -0.37
N HIS A 68 -5.78 -7.80 0.55
CA HIS A 68 -5.65 -8.01 1.98
C HIS A 68 -6.93 -8.61 2.56
N TRP A 69 -6.77 -9.53 3.50
CA TRP A 69 -7.82 -10.12 4.31
C TRP A 69 -7.54 -9.78 5.76
N LEU A 70 -8.36 -8.90 6.33
CA LEU A 70 -8.11 -8.27 7.61
C LEU A 70 -9.18 -8.69 8.62
N ARG A 71 -8.72 -9.02 9.83
CA ARG A 71 -9.51 -9.50 10.96
C ARG A 71 -9.18 -8.65 12.20
N PRO A 72 -9.57 -7.36 12.21
CA PRO A 72 -9.21 -6.43 13.27
C PRO A 72 -9.70 -6.93 14.64
N THR A 73 -8.92 -6.68 15.68
CA THR A 73 -9.25 -7.01 17.09
C THR A 73 -9.54 -5.77 17.92
N GLN A 74 -9.63 -4.60 17.27
CA GLN A 74 -9.80 -3.33 17.95
C GLN A 74 -11.30 -3.04 18.16
N PRO A 75 -11.72 -2.67 19.40
CA PRO A 75 -13.10 -2.30 19.69
C PRO A 75 -13.57 -1.18 18.76
N ALA A 76 -14.82 -1.21 18.30
CA ALA A 76 -15.43 -0.26 17.35
C ALA A 76 -14.90 -0.30 15.89
N THR A 77 -14.07 -1.28 15.53
CA THR A 77 -13.74 -1.53 14.10
C THR A 77 -14.74 -2.51 13.50
N VAL A 78 -15.03 -2.36 12.22
CA VAL A 78 -15.91 -3.27 11.47
C VAL A 78 -15.43 -4.73 11.57
N ARG A 79 -16.35 -5.70 11.47
CA ARG A 79 -16.04 -7.14 11.30
C ARG A 79 -15.05 -7.37 10.15
N ASP A 80 -14.50 -8.58 10.09
CA ASP A 80 -13.61 -9.06 9.04
C ASP A 80 -13.92 -8.44 7.66
N TYR A 81 -12.90 -7.80 7.07
CA TYR A 81 -13.03 -7.06 5.82
C TYR A 81 -11.87 -7.37 4.89
N GLN A 82 -12.12 -7.12 3.62
CA GLN A 82 -11.17 -7.29 2.53
C GLN A 82 -10.83 -5.93 1.96
N LYS A 83 -9.59 -5.80 1.49
CA LYS A 83 -9.10 -4.58 0.85
C LYS A 83 -8.41 -4.96 -0.44
N MET A 84 -8.90 -4.43 -1.55
CA MET A 84 -8.26 -4.50 -2.86
C MET A 84 -7.57 -3.17 -3.15
N GLN A 85 -6.40 -3.22 -3.76
CA GLN A 85 -5.62 -2.05 -4.14
C GLN A 85 -5.09 -2.18 -5.56
N LEU A 86 -5.12 -1.08 -6.28
CA LEU A 86 -4.47 -0.94 -7.58
C LEU A 86 -3.61 0.31 -7.56
N GLY A 87 -2.35 0.18 -7.95
CA GLY A 87 -1.36 1.25 -7.96
C GLY A 87 -0.85 1.52 -9.36
N LEU A 88 -0.56 2.79 -9.63
CA LEU A 88 0.13 3.27 -10.80
C LEU A 88 1.31 4.13 -10.34
N GLY A 89 2.51 3.79 -10.80
CA GLY A 89 3.73 4.56 -10.60
C GLY A 89 4.25 5.11 -11.93
N ILE A 90 4.82 6.30 -11.89
CA ILE A 90 5.49 6.95 -13.02
C ILE A 90 6.89 7.37 -12.58
N ARG A 91 7.88 6.96 -13.37
CA ARG A 91 9.28 7.31 -13.20
C ARG A 91 9.52 8.73 -13.71
N LEU A 92 10.00 9.61 -12.84
CA LEU A 92 10.40 10.98 -13.19
C LEU A 92 11.89 11.11 -13.51
N GLY A 93 12.70 10.13 -13.12
CA GLY A 93 14.14 10.14 -13.34
C GLY A 93 14.81 8.85 -12.89
N ARG A 94 16.13 8.89 -12.66
CA ARG A 94 16.88 7.70 -12.24
C ARG A 94 16.58 7.23 -10.80
N GLY A 95 16.06 8.13 -9.97
CA GLY A 95 15.74 7.85 -8.57
C GLY A 95 14.53 8.62 -8.08
N ALA A 96 13.60 9.01 -8.96
CA ALA A 96 12.40 9.73 -8.55
C ALA A 96 11.17 9.11 -9.19
N GLY A 97 10.11 8.96 -8.40
CA GLY A 97 8.84 8.40 -8.83
C GLY A 97 7.66 9.10 -8.19
N LEU A 98 6.59 9.25 -8.96
CA LEU A 98 5.27 9.62 -8.46
C LEU A 98 4.34 8.43 -8.60
N GLY A 99 3.29 8.38 -7.79
CA GLY A 99 2.29 7.35 -7.96
C GLY A 99 0.99 7.65 -7.26
N VAL A 100 -0.02 6.89 -7.68
CA VAL A 100 -1.35 6.88 -7.11
C VAL A 100 -1.77 5.45 -6.85
N ALA A 101 -2.44 5.21 -5.74
CA ALA A 101 -3.09 3.94 -5.45
C ALA A 101 -4.55 4.17 -5.12
N TRP A 102 -5.42 3.43 -5.77
CA TRP A 102 -6.83 3.33 -5.42
C TRP A 102 -7.03 2.12 -4.52
N GLU A 103 -7.87 2.28 -3.51
CA GLU A 103 -8.21 1.23 -2.57
C GLU A 103 -9.73 1.05 -2.51
N HIS A 104 -10.15 -0.21 -2.49
CA HIS A 104 -11.53 -0.63 -2.35
C HIS A 104 -11.67 -1.55 -1.15
N ILE A 105 -12.46 -1.13 -0.18
CA ILE A 105 -12.69 -1.86 1.06
C ILE A 105 -14.11 -2.37 1.06
N PHE A 106 -14.27 -3.66 1.30
CA PHE A 106 -15.55 -4.37 1.30
C PHE A 106 -15.53 -5.49 2.34
N GLY A 107 -16.68 -5.86 2.87
CA GLY A 107 -16.75 -6.90 3.92
C GLY A 107 -18.15 -7.10 4.46
N ALA A 108 -18.36 -8.18 5.20
CA ALA A 108 -19.65 -8.49 5.79
C ALA A 108 -20.00 -7.49 6.89
N GLY A 109 -20.92 -6.56 6.59
CA GLY A 109 -21.31 -5.48 7.50
C GLY A 109 -20.38 -4.26 7.49
N ALA A 110 -19.51 -4.15 6.48
CA ALA A 110 -18.74 -2.93 6.20
C ALA A 110 -19.41 -2.14 5.07
N ASP A 111 -19.57 -0.83 5.26
CA ASP A 111 -19.93 0.04 4.14
C ASP A 111 -18.80 0.05 3.13
N THR A 112 -19.13 -0.27 1.88
CA THR A 112 -18.19 -0.26 0.76
C THR A 112 -17.57 1.12 0.65
N THR A 113 -16.26 1.20 0.86
CA THR A 113 -15.53 2.47 0.92
C THR A 113 -14.40 2.47 -0.08
N ASN A 114 -14.24 3.60 -0.77
CA ASN A 114 -13.13 3.82 -1.68
C ASN A 114 -12.23 4.93 -1.12
N SER A 115 -10.93 4.79 -1.33
CA SER A 115 -9.96 5.84 -1.02
C SER A 115 -8.88 5.91 -2.08
N LEU A 116 -8.22 7.06 -2.15
CA LEU A 116 -7.05 7.28 -2.98
C LEU A 116 -5.85 7.62 -2.10
N THR A 117 -4.69 7.12 -2.48
CA THR A 117 -3.40 7.47 -1.90
C THR A 117 -2.50 8.02 -2.99
N LEU A 118 -1.90 9.17 -2.76
CA LEU A 118 -0.88 9.75 -3.63
C LEU A 118 0.49 9.57 -2.99
N GLY A 119 1.52 9.39 -3.80
CA GLY A 119 2.86 9.10 -3.33
C GLY A 119 3.94 9.77 -4.17
N LEU A 120 5.02 10.17 -3.49
CA LEU A 120 6.28 10.62 -4.05
C LEU A 120 7.40 9.79 -3.41
N GLY A 121 8.28 9.23 -4.24
CA GLY A 121 9.49 8.53 -3.81
C GLY A 121 10.72 9.17 -4.44
N LEU A 122 11.73 9.44 -3.62
CA LEU A 122 13.04 9.95 -4.04
C LEU A 122 14.13 9.05 -3.45
N ARG A 123 15.02 8.55 -4.29
CA ARG A 123 16.23 7.81 -3.94
C ARG A 123 17.42 8.66 -4.35
N LEU A 124 17.97 9.37 -3.37
CA LEU A 124 19.04 10.36 -3.55
C LEU A 124 20.41 9.69 -3.61
N ALA A 125 20.58 8.59 -2.87
CA ALA A 125 21.77 7.75 -2.85
C ALA A 125 21.36 6.29 -2.53
N PRO A 126 22.26 5.30 -2.68
CA PRO A 126 21.95 3.91 -2.34
C PRO A 126 21.45 3.71 -0.91
N PHE A 127 21.91 4.55 0.02
CA PHE A 127 21.60 4.54 1.45
C PHE A 127 20.61 5.63 1.89
N MET A 128 20.12 6.48 0.97
CA MET A 128 19.28 7.63 1.32
C MET A 128 18.05 7.71 0.43
N ALA A 129 16.88 7.62 1.07
CA ALA A 129 15.59 7.76 0.43
C ALA A 129 14.69 8.73 1.21
N VAL A 130 13.85 9.44 0.47
CA VAL A 130 12.79 10.31 1.00
C VAL A 130 11.48 9.86 0.36
N GLY A 131 10.45 9.74 1.19
CA GLY A 131 9.13 9.31 0.75
C GLY A 131 8.05 10.20 1.36
N LEU A 132 7.08 10.57 0.56
CA LEU A 132 5.87 11.28 0.99
C LEU A 132 4.66 10.51 0.48
N ALA A 133 3.68 10.26 1.34
CA ALA A 133 2.43 9.62 0.97
C ALA A 133 1.26 10.36 1.61
N VAL A 134 0.28 10.75 0.81
CA VAL A 134 -0.98 11.35 1.24
C VAL A 134 -2.05 10.29 1.08
N ARG A 135 -2.57 9.79 2.21
CA ARG A 135 -3.54 8.69 2.27
C ARG A 135 -4.95 9.23 2.45
N ASP A 136 -5.93 8.37 2.16
CA ASP A 136 -7.36 8.62 2.43
C ASP A 136 -7.91 9.88 1.74
N VAL A 137 -7.37 10.19 0.56
CA VAL A 137 -7.88 11.27 -0.29
C VAL A 137 -9.28 10.88 -0.77
N GLY A 138 -10.26 11.75 -0.48
CA GLY A 138 -11.65 11.56 -0.88
C GLY A 138 -12.47 10.59 -0.03
N ARG A 139 -11.94 10.11 1.10
CA ARG A 139 -12.71 9.26 2.02
C ARG A 139 -13.81 10.09 2.70
N PRO A 140 -15.08 9.66 2.67
CA PRO A 140 -16.14 10.34 3.44
C PRO A 140 -15.81 10.25 4.93
N ARG A 141 -15.89 11.39 5.62
CA ARG A 141 -15.77 11.46 7.08
C ARG A 141 -17.13 11.10 7.67
N LEU A 142 -17.21 9.97 8.38
CA LEU A 142 -18.35 9.62 9.23
C LEU A 142 -18.28 10.40 10.54
#